data_AF-A0A6N7CRD3-F1
#
_entry.id   AF-A0A6N7CRD3-F1
#
_cell.length_a   1.000
_cell.length_b   1.000
_cell.length_c   1.000
_cell.angle_alpha   90.00
_cell.angle_beta   90.00
_cell.angle_gamma   90.00
#
_symmetry.space_group_name_H-M   'P 1'
#
loop_
_entity.id
_entity.type
_entity.pdbx_description
1 polymer ?
#
loop_
_entity_poly.entity_id
_entity_poly.type
_entity_poly.pdbx_seq_one_letter_code
_entity_poly.pdbx_strand_id
1 'polypeptide(L)' 'MSTAPGTPQYRHSSCNRTSNGTYNGQNYARYQYKVTDGGRIWFFVDPAQNGAKIAGRVLLERCEPGHPKETE' A
#
# COMPACT_ATOMS: atom_id res chain seq x y z
N MET A 1 -1.00 -6.67 -27.11
CA MET A 1 -0.29 -6.49 -25.82
C MET A 1 -1.21 -6.99 -24.73
N SER A 2 -0.88 -8.10 -24.08
CA SER A 2 -1.78 -8.83 -23.16
C SER A 2 -1.69 -8.22 -21.76
N THR A 3 -2.78 -7.64 -21.27
CA THR A 3 -2.94 -7.19 -19.89
C THR A 3 -3.12 -8.39 -18.98
N ALA A 4 -2.22 -8.57 -18.00
CA ALA A 4 -2.32 -9.60 -16.98
C ALA A 4 -3.65 -9.50 -16.20
N PRO A 5 -4.27 -10.64 -15.81
CA PRO A 5 -5.55 -10.66 -15.15
C PRO A 5 -5.50 -10.05 -13.75
N GLY A 6 -6.32 -9.00 -13.55
CA GLY A 6 -7.12 -8.85 -12.34
C GLY A 6 -6.42 -8.43 -11.04
N THR A 7 -5.53 -7.43 -11.05
CA THR A 7 -5.34 -6.68 -9.80
C THR A 7 -6.62 -5.86 -9.59
N PRO A 8 -7.38 -6.08 -8.50
CA PRO A 8 -8.56 -5.28 -8.27
C PRO A 8 -8.11 -3.84 -8.06
N GLN A 9 -8.42 -2.99 -9.03
CA GLN A 9 -8.07 -1.57 -8.98
C GLN A 9 -9.09 -0.88 -8.07
N TYR A 10 -9.07 -1.23 -6.77
CA TYR A 10 -9.73 -0.45 -5.72
C TYR A 10 -8.97 0.87 -5.60
N ARG A 11 -9.19 1.76 -6.57
CA ARG A 11 -8.54 3.06 -6.66
C ARG A 11 -9.32 4.02 -5.77
N HIS A 12 -9.24 3.80 -4.45
CA HIS A 12 -9.65 4.81 -3.50
C HIS A 12 -8.75 6.02 -3.73
N SER A 13 -9.28 7.22 -3.95
CA SER A 13 -8.49 8.39 -4.38
C SER A 13 -7.32 8.72 -3.44
N SER A 14 -7.46 8.39 -2.15
CA SER A 14 -6.40 8.50 -1.16
C SER A 14 -5.41 7.33 -1.11
N CYS A 15 -5.72 6.17 -1.70
CA CYS A 15 -4.85 4.99 -1.79
C CYS A 15 -4.32 4.79 -3.21
N ASN A 16 -3.03 4.98 -3.42
CA ASN A 16 -2.41 4.85 -4.73
C ASN A 16 -1.23 3.87 -4.68
N ARG A 17 -1.11 3.04 -5.72
CA ARG A 17 0.12 2.27 -5.94
C ARG A 17 1.21 3.23 -6.40
N THR A 18 2.35 3.24 -5.72
CA THR A 18 3.44 4.20 -6.00
C THR A 18 4.59 3.56 -6.76
N SER A 19 5.08 2.40 -6.29
CA SER A 19 6.26 1.73 -6.85
C SER A 19 6.29 0.26 -6.41
N ASN A 20 7.34 -0.45 -6.79
CA ASN A 20 7.74 -1.68 -6.12
C ASN A 20 8.68 -1.36 -4.95
N GLY A 21 8.80 -2.25 -3.98
CA GLY A 21 9.72 -2.12 -2.85
C GLY A 21 10.01 -3.46 -2.18
N THR A 22 11.15 -3.53 -1.50
CA THR A 22 11.65 -4.78 -0.93
C THR A 22 11.32 -4.88 0.55
N TYR A 23 10.74 -6.00 0.97
CA TYR A 23 10.52 -6.37 2.36
C TYR A 23 10.99 -7.81 2.57
N ASN A 24 11.86 -8.04 3.57
CA ASN A 24 12.47 -9.36 3.83
C ASN A 24 13.08 -10.03 2.58
N GLY A 25 13.75 -9.24 1.72
CA GLY A 25 14.37 -9.74 0.48
C GLY A 25 13.40 -10.08 -0.65
N GLN A 26 12.10 -9.92 -0.45
CA GLN A 26 11.08 -10.11 -1.48
C GLN A 26 10.52 -8.77 -1.96
N ASN A 27 10.16 -8.71 -3.24
CA ASN A 27 9.69 -7.49 -3.87
C ASN A 27 8.16 -7.48 -3.95
N TYR A 28 7.54 -6.44 -3.41
CA TYR A 28 6.10 -6.29 -3.35
C TYR A 28 5.64 -5.02 -4.06
N ALA A 29 4.36 -4.97 -4.42
CA ALA A 29 3.73 -3.71 -4.82
C ALA A 29 3.59 -2.82 -3.56
N ARG A 30 4.11 -1.59 -3.65
CA ARG A 30 4.02 -0.57 -2.61
C ARG A 30 2.84 0.35 -2.89
N TYR A 31 2.08 0.62 -1.84
CA TYR A 31 0.95 1.52 -1.83
C TYR A 31 1.20 2.65 -0.84
N GLN A 32 0.61 3.80 -1.13
CA GLN A 32 0.57 4.95 -0.27
C GLN A 32 -0.87 5.31 0.03
N TYR A 33 -1.18 5.54 1.30
CA TYR A 33 -2.45 6.09 1.75
C TYR A 33 -2.29 7.51 2.30
N LYS A 34 -3.04 8.46 1.75
CA LYS A 34 -3.20 9.81 2.28
C LYS A 34 -4.20 9.81 3.43
N VAL A 35 -3.69 9.96 4.66
CA VAL A 35 -4.52 10.01 5.89
C VAL A 35 -5.03 11.43 6.12
N THR A 36 -4.14 12.42 6.06
CA THR A 36 -4.43 13.85 6.18
C THR A 36 -3.68 14.62 5.10
N ASP A 37 -3.77 15.96 5.05
CA ASP A 37 -3.04 16.73 4.03
C ASP A 37 -1.53 16.51 4.06
N GLY A 38 -0.93 16.32 5.24
CA GLY A 38 0.48 15.94 5.39
C GLY A 38 0.72 14.46 5.69
N GLY A 39 -0.20 13.77 6.35
CA GLY A 39 0.03 12.42 6.87
C GLY A 39 -0.04 11.35 5.78
N ARG A 40 0.92 10.42 5.80
CA ARG A 40 1.02 9.35 4.80
C ARG A 40 1.40 8.02 5.45
N ILE A 41 0.80 6.96 4.95
CA ILE A 41 1.17 5.57 5.28
C ILE A 41 1.69 4.93 4.00
N TRP A 42 2.83 4.23 4.09
CA TRP A 42 3.35 3.36 3.04
C TRP A 42 3.26 1.91 3.51
N PHE A 43 2.76 1.06 2.63
CA PHE A 43 2.57 -0.35 2.93
C PHE A 43 2.71 -1.22 1.69
N PHE A 44 2.93 -2.51 1.91
CA PHE A 44 2.91 -3.53 0.87
C PHE A 44 1.69 -4.43 1.02
N VAL A 45 1.23 -4.99 -0.09
CA VAL A 45 0.18 -6.04 -0.09
C VAL A 45 0.83 -7.37 -0.45
N ASP A 46 0.77 -8.32 0.47
CA ASP A 46 1.11 -9.73 0.28
C ASP A 46 -0.20 -10.53 0.12
N PRO A 47 -0.68 -10.75 -1.12
CA PRO A 47 -1.93 -11.47 -1.32
C PRO A 47 -1.78 -12.93 -0.88
N ALA A 48 -2.84 -13.48 -0.29
CA ALA A 48 -2.88 -14.91 -0.04
C ALA A 48 -2.72 -15.69 -1.35
N GLN A 49 -2.05 -16.83 -1.28
CA GLN A 49 -1.96 -17.73 -2.42
C GLN A 49 -3.36 -18.24 -2.78
N ASN A 50 -3.63 -18.40 -4.08
CA ASN A 50 -4.92 -18.90 -4.55
C ASN A 50 -5.24 -20.26 -3.92
N GLY A 51 -6.42 -20.38 -3.32
CA GLY A 51 -6.87 -21.59 -2.62
C GLY A 51 -6.41 -21.70 -1.16
N ALA A 52 -5.63 -20.75 -0.65
CA ALA A 52 -5.29 -20.69 0.77
C ALA A 52 -6.52 -20.31 1.60
N LYS A 53 -6.70 -20.96 2.76
CA LYS A 53 -7.76 -20.64 3.74
C LYS A 53 -7.38 -19.50 4.68
N ILE A 54 -6.33 -18.76 4.35
CA ILE A 54 -5.83 -17.62 5.13
C ILE A 54 -5.97 -16.34 4.30
N ALA A 55 -6.26 -15.23 4.97
CA ALA A 55 -6.31 -13.93 4.31
C ALA A 55 -4.90 -13.47 3.91
N GLY A 56 -4.84 -12.59 2.90
CA GLY A 56 -3.62 -11.86 2.59
C GLY A 56 -3.21 -10.92 3.72
N ARG A 57 -1.99 -10.39 3.64
CA ARG A 57 -1.41 -9.50 4.65
C ARG A 57 -1.14 -8.12 4.08
N VAL A 58 -1.28 -7.13 4.95
CA VAL A 58 -0.77 -5.78 4.72
C VAL A 58 0.48 -5.62 5.58
N LEU A 59 1.59 -5.29 4.93
CA LEU A 59 2.88 -5.12 5.59
C LEU A 59 3.16 -3.62 5.71
N LEU A 60 3.17 -3.11 6.93
CA LEU A 60 3.42 -1.70 7.16
C LEU A 60 4.92 -1.41 6.96
N GLU A 61 5.22 -0.51 6.03
CA GLU A 61 6.60 -0.07 5.81
C GLU A 61 6.91 1.16 6.67
N ARG A 62 6.04 2.17 6.62
CA ARG A 62 6.29 3.46 7.25
C ARG A 62 4.99 4.22 7.48
N CYS A 63 4.92 4.89 8.62
CA CYS A 63 3.92 5.90 8.93
C CYS A 63 4.64 7.22 9.16
N GLU A 64 4.29 8.26 8.42
CA GLU A 64 4.75 9.61 8.69
C GLU A 64 3.55 10.46 9.11
N PRO A 65 3.60 11.11 10.29
CA PRO A 65 2.63 12.13 10.62
C PRO A 65 2.77 13.27 9.61
N GLY A 66 1.65 13.91 9.28
CA GLY A 66 1.73 15.18 8.56
C GLY A 66 2.43 16.21 9.42
N HIS A 67 3.07 17.19 8.77
CA HIS A 67 3.62 18.34 9.49
C HIS A 67 2.52 18.86 10.43
N PRO A 68 2.74 18.89 11.75
CA PRO A 68 1.79 19.49 12.66
C PRO A 68 1.60 20.92 12.16
N LYS A 69 0.38 21.29 11.78
CA LYS A 69 0.05 22.71 11.81
C LYS A 69 0.04 23.04 13.29
N GLU A 70 1.12 23.62 13.80
CA GLU A 70 1.03 24.36 15.06
C GLU A 70 -0.17 25.28 14.91
N THR A 71 -1.16 25.03 15.76
CA THR A 71 -2.39 25.83 15.81
C THR A 71 -2.02 27.10 16.56
N GLU A 72 -2.48 28.26 16.04
CA GLU A 72 -2.35 29.57 16.69
C GLU A 72 -2.80 29.57 18.15
#